data_AF-A0A2N0R2J1-F1
#
_entry.id   AF-A0A2N0R2J1-F1
#
_cell.length_a   1.000
_cell.length_b   1.000
_cell.length_c   1.000
_cell.angle_alpha   90.00
_cell.angle_beta   90.00
_cell.angle_gamma   90.00
#
_symmetry.space_group_name_H-M   'P 1'
#
loop_
_entity.id
_entity.type
_entity.pdbx_description
1 polymer ?
#
loop_
_entity_poly.entity_id
_entity_poly.type
_entity_poly.pdbx_seq_one_letter_code
_entity_poly.pdbx_strand_id
1 'polypeptide(L)'
;MTFILDIQGPPNLNQGGSSVSAYFYQIKIYTIRIGKDLDDIDIRVKFITGLLPDNRKHVDEFGIKKPLKELVKYLVRDLMFSTKIRKYKIRELKQGNELVRMFYQKLERFKKLSGCDEKILKKNFFAEYRLQIKTKSNHEDQNFL
;
A
#
# COMPACT_ATOMS: atom_id res chain seq x y z
N MET A 1 13.43 47.60 -16.26
CA MET A 1 12.75 47.01 -15.09
C MET A 1 13.07 45.53 -15.08
N THR A 2 14.09 45.12 -14.32
CA THR A 2 14.55 43.72 -14.30
C THR A 2 13.78 43.01 -13.19
N PHE A 3 12.87 42.10 -13.57
CA PHE A 3 12.14 41.29 -12.59
C PHE A 3 13.10 40.22 -12.05
N ILE A 4 13.64 40.47 -10.87
CA ILE A 4 14.30 39.43 -10.08
C ILE A 4 13.18 38.51 -9.61
N LEU A 5 13.10 37.31 -10.20
CA LEU A 5 12.28 36.23 -9.66
C LEU A 5 12.91 35.85 -8.33
N ASP A 6 12.29 36.31 -7.23
CA ASP A 6 12.63 35.86 -5.89
C ASP A 6 12.64 34.33 -5.89
N ILE A 7 13.81 33.78 -5.57
CA ILE A 7 14.05 32.34 -5.45
C ILE A 7 13.33 31.88 -4.20
N GLN A 8 12.02 31.67 -4.32
CA GLN A 8 11.26 30.96 -3.30
C GLN A 8 11.82 29.54 -3.27
N GLY A 9 12.45 29.17 -2.14
CA GLY A 9 13.03 27.85 -1.93
C GLY A 9 12.05 26.74 -2.32
N PRO A 10 12.54 25.52 -2.62
CA PRO A 10 11.71 24.49 -3.23
C PRO A 10 10.43 24.33 -2.41
N PRO A 11 9.24 24.37 -3.04
CA PRO A 11 7.98 24.21 -2.32
C PRO A 11 8.10 22.97 -1.44
N ASN A 12 7.61 23.06 -0.19
CA ASN A 12 7.66 21.96 0.76
C ASN A 12 6.84 20.79 0.20
N LEU A 13 7.49 19.98 -0.63
CA LEU A 13 6.95 18.86 -1.39
C LEU A 13 6.81 17.69 -0.44
N ASN A 14 5.91 17.83 0.52
CA ASN A 14 5.41 16.73 1.32
C ASN A 14 4.06 16.26 0.76
N GLN A 15 3.74 15.01 1.00
CA GLN A 15 2.48 14.40 0.58
C GLN A 15 1.30 15.10 1.24
N GLY A 16 1.44 15.54 2.49
CA GLY A 16 0.37 16.19 3.25
C GLY A 16 -0.92 15.35 3.24
N GLY A 17 -2.06 15.98 3.00
CA GLY A 17 -3.35 15.30 2.83
C GLY A 17 -3.61 14.72 1.44
N SER A 18 -2.65 14.79 0.51
CA SER A 18 -2.85 14.35 -0.87
C SER A 18 -2.65 12.84 -1.05
N SER A 19 -3.29 12.28 -2.08
CA SER A 19 -3.04 10.89 -2.46
C SER A 19 -1.61 10.71 -2.99
N VAL A 20 -1.08 9.49 -2.93
CA VAL A 20 0.26 9.18 -3.46
C VAL A 20 0.38 9.53 -4.95
N SER A 21 -0.68 9.33 -5.73
CA SER A 21 -0.70 9.68 -7.16
C SER A 21 -0.68 11.19 -7.41
N ALA A 22 -1.43 11.96 -6.62
CA ALA A 22 -1.44 13.42 -6.69
C ALA A 22 -0.08 14.00 -6.26
N TYR A 23 0.51 13.47 -5.19
CA TYR A 23 1.83 13.85 -4.73
C TYR A 23 2.92 13.53 -5.79
N PHE A 24 2.87 12.33 -6.39
CA PHE A 24 3.78 11.96 -7.46
C PHE A 24 3.67 12.89 -8.68
N TYR A 25 2.47 13.36 -9.01
CA TYR A 25 2.27 14.33 -10.08
C TYR A 25 2.95 15.67 -9.77
N GLN A 26 2.90 16.15 -8.52
CA GLN A 26 3.65 17.35 -8.11
C GLN A 26 5.17 17.16 -8.26
N ILE A 27 5.68 15.98 -7.93
CA ILE A 27 7.10 15.65 -8.10
C ILE A 27 7.50 15.65 -9.58
N LYS A 28 6.66 15.16 -10.49
CA LYS A 28 6.90 15.28 -11.95
C LYS A 28 6.99 16.73 -12.42
N ILE A 29 6.11 17.60 -11.93
CA ILE A 29 6.16 19.02 -12.29
C ILE A 29 7.47 19.64 -11.77
N TYR A 30 7.84 19.30 -10.53
CA TYR A 30 9.09 19.75 -9.95
C TYR A 30 10.31 19.30 -10.75
N THR A 31 10.38 18.04 -11.17
CA THR A 31 11.52 17.51 -11.95
C THR A 31 11.67 18.21 -13.29
N ILE A 32 10.56 18.50 -13.98
CA ILE A 32 10.55 19.29 -15.22
C ILE A 32 11.12 20.70 -14.95
N ARG A 33 10.70 21.35 -13.86
CA ARG A 33 11.16 22.71 -13.52
C ARG A 33 12.65 22.79 -13.26
N ILE A 34 13.24 21.74 -12.68
CA ILE A 34 14.67 21.71 -12.35
C ILE A 34 15.52 20.91 -13.35
N GLY A 35 14.91 20.43 -14.44
CA GLY A 35 15.60 19.68 -15.50
C GLY A 35 16.21 18.34 -15.04
N LYS A 36 15.64 17.70 -14.01
CA LYS A 36 16.11 16.41 -13.50
C LYS A 36 15.24 15.24 -13.97
N ASP A 37 15.85 14.06 -14.06
CA ASP A 37 15.12 12.82 -14.32
C ASP A 37 14.37 12.34 -13.06
N LEU A 38 13.29 11.57 -13.26
CA LEU A 38 12.49 11.03 -12.15
C LEU A 38 13.22 9.98 -11.32
N ASP A 39 14.17 9.25 -11.92
CA ASP A 39 14.98 8.23 -11.25
C ASP A 39 16.30 8.79 -10.68
N ASP A 40 16.54 10.10 -10.82
CA ASP A 40 17.61 10.81 -10.10
C ASP A 40 17.50 10.56 -8.59
N ILE A 41 18.65 10.30 -7.96
CA ILE A 41 18.72 9.89 -6.56
C ILE A 41 18.10 10.96 -5.64
N ASP A 42 18.33 12.24 -5.91
CA ASP A 42 17.81 13.33 -5.10
C ASP A 42 16.29 13.43 -5.21
N ILE A 43 15.75 13.18 -6.40
CA ILE A 43 14.30 13.17 -6.65
C ILE A 43 13.65 12.02 -5.90
N ARG A 44 14.24 10.82 -5.97
CA ARG A 44 13.77 9.65 -5.23
C ARG A 44 13.80 9.87 -3.73
N VAL A 45 14.93 10.36 -3.19
CA VAL A 45 15.07 10.66 -1.76
C VAL A 45 14.02 11.69 -1.37
N LYS A 46 13.86 12.77 -2.14
CA LYS A 46 12.86 13.80 -1.87
C LYS A 46 11.44 13.24 -1.84
N PHE A 47 11.05 12.43 -2.83
CA PHE A 47 9.75 11.75 -2.84
C PHE A 47 9.56 10.89 -1.59
N ILE A 48 10.52 10.01 -1.27
CA ILE A 48 10.43 9.10 -0.11
C ILE A 48 10.36 9.87 1.21
N THR A 49 11.11 10.96 1.34
CA THR A 49 11.10 11.80 2.55
C THR A 49 9.80 12.58 2.72
N GLY A 50 9.14 12.95 1.63
CA GLY A 50 7.88 13.66 1.68
C GLY A 50 6.65 12.76 1.82
N LEU A 51 6.78 11.43 1.68
CA LEU A 51 5.67 10.51 1.90
C LEU A 51 5.14 10.56 3.35
N LEU A 52 3.85 10.30 3.49
CA LEU A 52 3.24 10.08 4.81
C LEU A 52 3.88 8.86 5.49
N PRO A 53 3.95 8.85 6.84
CA PRO A 53 4.60 7.78 7.60
C PRO A 53 4.13 6.37 7.23
N ASP A 54 2.83 6.18 7.01
CA ASP A 54 2.27 4.88 6.66
C ASP A 54 2.69 4.39 5.27
N ASN A 55 2.76 5.30 4.28
CA ASN A 55 3.26 4.94 2.94
C ASN A 55 4.77 4.69 2.97
N ARG A 56 5.49 5.38 3.86
CA ARG A 56 6.95 5.25 4.00
C ARG A 56 7.37 3.87 4.50
N LYS A 57 6.61 3.26 5.42
CA LYS A 57 6.85 1.89 5.91
C LYS A 57 6.88 0.86 4.78
N HIS A 58 6.07 1.05 3.74
CA HIS A 58 6.01 0.16 2.58
C HIS A 58 7.17 0.36 1.58
N VAL A 59 7.92 1.46 1.70
CA VAL A 59 9.09 1.72 0.85
C VAL A 59 10.24 0.77 1.21
N ASP A 60 10.43 0.50 2.50
CA ASP A 60 11.49 -0.39 3.00
C ASP A 60 11.28 -1.83 2.51
N GLU A 61 10.04 -2.30 2.46
CA GLU A 61 9.64 -3.61 1.93
C GLU A 61 9.87 -3.72 0.41
N PHE A 62 9.67 -2.62 -0.32
CA PHE A 62 9.79 -2.60 -1.77
C PHE A 62 11.24 -2.60 -2.26
N GLY A 63 12.12 -1.89 -1.54
CA GLY A 63 13.54 -1.72 -1.84
C GLY A 63 13.85 -0.39 -2.53
N ILE A 64 14.69 0.42 -1.88
CA ILE A 64 15.01 1.83 -2.23
C ILE A 64 15.72 1.98 -3.58
N LYS A 65 16.33 0.91 -4.11
CA LYS A 65 17.07 0.93 -5.39
C LYS A 65 16.18 0.79 -6.63
N LYS A 66 14.88 0.51 -6.48
CA LYS A 66 13.96 0.33 -7.61
C LYS A 66 13.54 1.69 -8.21
N PRO A 67 13.14 1.73 -9.50
CA PRO A 67 12.66 2.95 -10.15
C PRO A 67 11.48 3.59 -9.43
N LEU A 68 11.43 4.92 -9.41
CA LEU A 68 10.43 5.68 -8.67
C LEU A 68 9.01 5.38 -9.17
N LYS A 69 8.86 5.18 -10.47
CA LYS A 69 7.58 4.83 -11.12
C LYS A 69 7.03 3.49 -10.64
N GLU A 70 7.91 2.51 -10.39
CA GLU A 70 7.50 1.19 -9.88
C GLU A 70 7.13 1.26 -8.40
N LEU A 71 7.84 2.09 -7.61
CA LEU A 71 7.46 2.36 -6.22
C LEU A 71 6.08 3.00 -6.12
N VAL A 72 5.77 3.99 -6.97
CA VAL A 72 4.46 4.65 -6.97
C VAL A 72 3.35 3.66 -7.33
N LYS A 73 3.56 2.81 -8.33
CA LYS A 73 2.60 1.76 -8.65
C LYS A 73 2.39 0.84 -7.46
N TYR A 74 3.46 0.42 -6.78
CA TYR A 74 3.38 -0.43 -5.61
C TYR A 74 2.57 0.23 -4.48
N LEU A 75 2.86 1.47 -4.13
CA LEU A 75 2.16 2.21 -3.09
C LEU A 75 0.67 2.47 -3.43
N VAL A 76 0.35 2.81 -4.68
CA VAL A 76 -1.04 3.01 -5.11
C VAL A 76 -1.80 1.68 -5.13
N ARG A 77 -1.13 0.60 -5.55
CA ARG A 77 -1.67 -0.75 -5.61
C ARG A 77 -1.97 -1.28 -4.22
N ASP A 78 -1.00 -1.22 -3.30
CA ASP A 78 -1.17 -1.66 -1.92
C ASP A 78 -2.19 -0.80 -1.16
N LEU A 79 -2.32 0.50 -1.45
CA LEU A 79 -3.36 1.34 -0.84
C LEU A 79 -4.76 1.04 -1.39
N MET A 80 -4.90 0.83 -2.71
CA MET A 80 -6.15 0.39 -3.34
C MET A 80 -6.55 -1.00 -2.86
N PHE A 81 -5.59 -1.90 -2.67
CA PHE A 81 -5.84 -3.20 -2.09
C PHE A 81 -6.13 -3.08 -0.61
N SER A 82 -5.39 -2.32 0.19
CA SER A 82 -5.68 -2.13 1.61
C SER A 82 -7.09 -1.59 1.84
N THR A 83 -7.56 -0.62 1.05
CA THR A 83 -8.92 -0.07 1.19
C THR A 83 -10.01 -0.97 0.60
N LYS A 84 -9.88 -1.48 -0.64
CA LYS A 84 -10.88 -2.41 -1.21
C LYS A 84 -10.88 -3.74 -0.47
N ILE A 85 -9.72 -4.30 -0.19
CA ILE A 85 -9.58 -5.53 0.58
C ILE A 85 -9.99 -5.32 2.03
N ARG A 86 -9.66 -4.26 2.78
CA ARG A 86 -10.25 -4.06 4.13
C ARG A 86 -11.77 -3.93 4.08
N LYS A 87 -12.32 -3.29 3.05
CA LYS A 87 -13.78 -3.16 2.89
C LYS A 87 -14.44 -4.51 2.56
N TYR A 88 -13.73 -5.43 1.90
CA TYR A 88 -14.21 -6.79 1.54
C TYR A 88 -13.72 -7.95 2.46
N LYS A 89 -12.63 -7.77 3.22
CA LYS A 89 -12.02 -8.70 4.20
C LYS A 89 -12.01 -7.95 5.52
N ILE A 90 -12.91 -8.25 6.45
CA ILE A 90 -12.66 -9.34 7.42
C ILE A 90 -13.94 -10.11 7.79
N ARG A 91 -15.13 -9.53 7.58
CA ARG A 91 -16.39 -10.18 7.99
C ARG A 91 -16.92 -11.22 6.98
N GLU A 92 -16.70 -11.02 5.69
CA GLU A 92 -17.34 -11.87 4.67
C GLU A 92 -16.56 -13.12 4.27
N LEU A 93 -15.24 -13.20 4.51
CA LEU A 93 -14.43 -14.34 4.07
C LEU A 93 -14.29 -15.45 5.12
N LYS A 94 -15.20 -15.49 6.08
CA LYS A 94 -15.38 -16.65 6.97
C LYS A 94 -16.30 -17.64 6.27
N GLN A 95 -15.91 -18.91 6.23
CA GLN A 95 -16.82 -19.96 5.76
C GLN A 95 -18.11 -19.99 6.63
N GLY A 96 -17.97 -19.87 7.96
CA GLY A 96 -19.11 -19.99 8.86
C GLY A 96 -19.82 -21.34 8.65
N ASN A 97 -21.13 -21.29 8.42
CA ASN A 97 -21.95 -22.47 8.10
C ASN A 97 -22.15 -22.66 6.59
N GLU A 98 -21.43 -21.93 5.73
CA GLU A 98 -21.60 -22.05 4.28
C GLU A 98 -20.94 -23.32 3.72
N LEU A 99 -21.57 -23.89 2.69
CA LEU A 99 -21.02 -25.04 1.98
C LEU A 99 -19.65 -24.70 1.40
N VAL A 100 -18.70 -25.64 1.53
CA VAL A 100 -17.32 -25.50 1.06
C VAL A 100 -17.26 -25.00 -0.39
N ARG A 101 -18.12 -25.50 -1.27
CA ARG A 101 -18.20 -25.07 -2.67
C ARG A 101 -18.50 -23.57 -2.83
N MET A 102 -19.41 -23.03 -2.02
CA MET A 102 -19.81 -21.62 -2.05
C MET A 102 -18.68 -20.72 -1.53
N PHE A 103 -17.98 -21.17 -0.49
CA PHE A 103 -16.78 -20.51 0.02
C PHE A 103 -15.68 -20.42 -1.06
N TYR A 104 -15.41 -21.51 -1.79
CA TYR A 104 -14.41 -21.50 -2.86
C TYR A 104 -14.80 -20.60 -4.04
N GLN A 105 -16.07 -20.56 -4.44
CA GLN A 105 -16.54 -19.64 -5.48
C GLN A 105 -16.39 -18.16 -5.05
N LYS A 106 -16.66 -17.86 -3.79
CA LYS A 106 -16.44 -16.53 -3.20
C LYS A 106 -14.96 -16.16 -3.20
N LEU A 107 -14.09 -17.10 -2.85
CA LEU A 107 -12.64 -16.94 -2.90
C LEU A 107 -12.14 -16.67 -4.32
N GLU A 108 -12.69 -17.38 -5.32
CA GLU A 108 -12.31 -17.22 -6.73
C GLU A 108 -12.70 -15.84 -7.27
N ARG A 109 -13.91 -15.36 -6.94
CA ARG A 109 -14.33 -13.98 -7.24
C ARG A 109 -13.40 -12.96 -6.58
N PHE A 110 -13.03 -13.19 -5.33
CA PHE A 110 -12.07 -12.35 -4.62
C PHE A 110 -10.69 -12.34 -5.29
N LYS A 111 -10.20 -13.49 -5.77
CA LYS A 111 -8.94 -13.60 -6.53
C LYS A 111 -8.99 -12.76 -7.81
N LYS A 112 -10.08 -12.85 -8.59
CA LYS A 112 -10.27 -12.06 -9.82
C LYS A 112 -10.30 -10.55 -9.55
N LEU A 113 -10.95 -10.13 -8.47
CA LEU A 113 -11.05 -8.72 -8.08
C LEU A 113 -9.78 -8.15 -7.46
N SER A 114 -9.02 -8.99 -6.74
CA SER A 114 -7.79 -8.56 -6.06
C SER A 114 -6.56 -8.57 -6.98
N GLY A 115 -6.59 -9.27 -8.12
CA GLY A 115 -5.42 -9.34 -9.02
C GLY A 115 -4.11 -9.75 -8.32
N CYS A 116 -4.22 -10.37 -7.13
CA CYS A 116 -3.08 -10.78 -6.31
C CYS A 116 -2.56 -12.12 -6.82
N ASP A 117 -1.24 -12.30 -6.69
CA ASP A 117 -0.63 -13.61 -6.88
C ASP A 117 -1.24 -14.61 -5.88
N GLU A 118 -1.63 -15.77 -6.38
CA GLU A 118 -2.30 -16.82 -5.60
C GLU A 118 -1.45 -17.28 -4.41
N LYS A 119 -0.12 -17.30 -4.54
CA LYS A 119 0.80 -17.67 -3.46
C LYS A 119 0.74 -16.66 -2.31
N ILE A 120 0.71 -15.37 -2.63
CA ILE A 120 0.61 -14.28 -1.64
C ILE A 120 -0.76 -14.31 -0.96
N LEU A 121 -1.82 -14.53 -1.74
CA LEU A 121 -3.19 -14.62 -1.24
C LEU A 121 -3.34 -15.77 -0.23
N LYS A 122 -2.81 -16.96 -0.57
CA LYS A 122 -2.81 -18.13 0.30
C LYS A 122 -1.99 -17.90 1.56
N LYS A 123 -0.77 -17.35 1.45
CA LYS A 123 0.11 -17.10 2.61
C LYS A 123 -0.57 -16.19 3.65
N ASN A 124 -1.18 -15.10 3.20
CA ASN A 124 -1.87 -14.16 4.09
C ASN A 124 -3.16 -14.76 4.68
N PHE A 125 -3.88 -15.57 3.90
CA PHE A 125 -5.09 -16.26 4.39
C PHE A 125 -4.77 -17.33 5.44
N PHE A 126 -3.73 -18.14 5.22
CA PHE A 126 -3.29 -19.17 6.17
C PHE A 126 -2.69 -18.57 7.43
N ALA A 127 -1.97 -17.45 7.34
CA ALA A 127 -1.45 -16.75 8.52
C ALA A 127 -2.59 -16.27 9.43
N GLU A 128 -3.64 -15.68 8.86
CA GLU A 128 -4.82 -15.22 9.59
C GLU A 128 -5.69 -16.37 10.13
N TYR A 129 -5.84 -17.45 9.37
CA TYR A 129 -6.55 -18.64 9.86
C TYR A 129 -5.81 -19.29 11.04
N ARG A 130 -4.47 -19.35 10.97
CA ARG A 130 -3.63 -19.81 12.09
C ARG A 130 -3.74 -18.90 13.30
N LEU A 131 -3.76 -17.58 13.11
CA LEU A 131 -3.96 -16.62 14.22
C LEU A 131 -5.32 -16.84 14.90
N GLN A 132 -6.39 -17.07 14.14
CA GLN A 132 -7.74 -17.32 14.66
C GLN A 132 -7.86 -18.66 15.42
N ILE A 133 -7.20 -19.73 14.94
CA ILE A 133 -7.13 -20.99 15.70
C ILE A 133 -6.41 -20.77 17.02
N LYS A 134 -5.29 -20.04 17.00
CA LYS A 134 -4.49 -19.74 18.19
C LYS A 134 -5.24 -18.87 19.20
N THR A 135 -6.07 -17.92 18.74
CA THR A 135 -6.91 -17.10 19.63
C THR A 135 -8.06 -17.87 20.24
N LYS A 136 -8.65 -18.84 19.52
CA LYS A 136 -9.71 -19.72 20.08
C LYS A 136 -9.16 -20.70 21.11
N SER A 137 -8.00 -21.30 20.84
CA SER A 137 -7.30 -22.18 21.80
C SER A 137 -7.01 -21.48 23.12
N ASN A 138 -6.48 -20.25 23.07
CA ASN A 138 -6.18 -19.47 24.27
C ASN A 138 -7.43 -19.06 25.08
N HIS A 139 -8.62 -19.08 24.47
CA HIS A 139 -9.88 -18.72 25.13
C HIS A 139 -10.55 -19.93 25.80
N GLU A 140 -10.23 -21.15 25.36
CA GLU A 140 -10.72 -22.39 25.97
C GLU A 140 -9.90 -22.77 27.21
N ASP A 141 -8.61 -22.43 27.25
CA ASP A 141 -7.74 -22.65 28.42
C ASP A 141 -8.03 -21.69 29.61
N GLN A 142 -8.82 -20.63 29.40
CA GLN A 142 -9.19 -19.67 30.46
C GLN A 142 -10.58 -19.94 31.10
N ASN A 143 -11.28 -20.99 30.68
CA ASN A 143 -12.59 -21.37 31.24
C ASN A 143 -12.53 -22.55 32.22
N PHE A 144 -11.33 -22.97 32.66
CA PHE A 144 -11.10 -24.03 33.65
C PHE A 144 -10.25 -23.57 34.85
N LEU A 145 -10.52 -22.37 35.39
CA LEU A 145 -10.04 -21.99 36.72
C LEU A 145 -11.18 -21.38 37.55
#